data_AF-A0A6A3BAL3-F1
#
_entry.id   AF-A0A6A3BAL3-F1
#
_cell.length_a   1.000
_cell.length_b   1.000
_cell.length_c   1.000
_cell.angle_alpha   90.00
_cell.angle_beta   90.00
_cell.angle_gamma   90.00
#
_symmetry.space_group_name_H-M   'P 1'
#
loop_
_entity.id
_entity.type
_entity.pdbx_description
1 polymer ?
#
loop_
_entity_poly.entity_id
_entity_poly.type
_entity_poly.pdbx_seq_one_letter_code
_entity_poly.pdbx_strand_id
1 'polypeptide(L)'
;MSHPGSGVAQQIALFRSQINNKIFNDHSLRILESVLASKDVKSLSQLRSTLKQFIRSESLSAIRHIASKSVDQKLSTLEFFVQAFAIIGDIESCLALRYEALVLREHKSQIQQWLQVSPVEWLNFAEQSLDNCFYAISAKACDYALSCLQRNEIAGAKTDELYENLLLTERISKIKNCALTSEASRSVQAQAAEYLRKRSEKCKAQPPIRKTAPCAASTLYRKGIKKRNDRKLQVRQMVKLCGSESV
;
A
#
# COMPACT_ATOMS: atom_id res chain seq x y z
N MET A 1 -38.92 20.22 1.68
CA MET A 1 -37.66 20.10 2.45
C MET A 1 -37.05 18.75 2.12
N SER A 2 -36.00 18.73 1.29
CA SER A 2 -35.32 17.50 0.85
C SER A 2 -34.24 17.13 1.87
N HIS A 3 -34.33 15.93 2.44
CA HIS A 3 -33.32 15.42 3.36
C HIS A 3 -31.95 15.30 2.65
N PRO A 4 -30.86 15.89 3.19
CA PRO A 4 -29.54 15.81 2.58
C PRO A 4 -28.99 14.37 2.46
N GLY A 5 -29.54 13.41 3.22
CA GLY A 5 -29.16 11.99 3.16
C GLY A 5 -29.69 11.22 1.95
N SER A 6 -30.73 11.70 1.26
CA SER A 6 -31.38 10.96 0.15
C SER A 6 -30.55 10.98 -1.14
N GLY A 7 -29.85 12.09 -1.42
CA GLY A 7 -29.05 12.24 -2.64
C GLY A 7 -27.79 11.38 -2.69
N VAL A 8 -27.04 11.32 -1.57
CA VAL A 8 -25.80 10.53 -1.50
C VAL A 8 -26.08 9.04 -1.58
N ALA A 9 -27.12 8.55 -0.90
CA ALA A 9 -27.53 7.14 -0.97
C ALA A 9 -27.91 6.72 -2.39
N GLN A 10 -28.62 7.58 -3.12
CA GLN A 10 -28.98 7.34 -4.53
C GLN A 10 -27.75 7.30 -5.43
N GLN A 11 -26.79 8.22 -5.24
CA GLN A 11 -25.53 8.22 -5.99
C GLN A 11 -24.70 6.96 -5.72
N ILE A 12 -24.64 6.47 -4.47
CA ILE A 12 -23.98 5.22 -4.12
C ILE A 12 -24.64 4.03 -4.84
N ALA A 13 -25.98 3.96 -4.81
CA ALA A 13 -26.72 2.90 -5.49
C ALA A 13 -26.48 2.92 -7.01
N LEU A 14 -26.46 4.11 -7.60
CA LEU A 14 -26.20 4.30 -9.01
C LEU A 14 -24.77 3.90 -9.39
N PHE A 15 -23.77 4.31 -8.61
CA PHE A 15 -22.38 3.87 -8.79
C PHE A 15 -22.29 2.34 -8.74
N ARG A 16 -22.83 1.70 -7.70
CA ARG A 16 -22.82 0.23 -7.58
C ARG A 16 -23.45 -0.47 -8.76
N SER A 17 -24.59 0.05 -9.24
CA SER A 17 -25.27 -0.49 -10.43
C SER A 17 -24.38 -0.42 -11.68
N GLN A 18 -23.69 0.71 -11.90
CA GLN A 18 -22.76 0.86 -13.03
C GLN A 18 -21.61 -0.15 -12.96
N ILE A 19 -20.97 -0.29 -11.80
CA ILE A 19 -19.86 -1.23 -11.61
C ILE A 19 -20.32 -2.69 -11.80
N ASN A 20 -21.47 -3.06 -11.24
CA ASN A 20 -22.01 -4.41 -11.39
C ASN A 20 -22.30 -4.76 -12.84
N ASN A 21 -22.79 -3.80 -13.62
CA ASN A 21 -23.03 -3.93 -15.06
C ASN A 21 -21.75 -3.78 -15.92
N LYS A 22 -20.58 -3.72 -15.28
CA LYS A 22 -19.26 -3.59 -15.93
C LYS A 22 -19.15 -2.34 -16.80
N ILE A 23 -19.84 -1.28 -16.39
CA ILE A 23 -19.73 0.05 -17.00
C ILE A 23 -18.61 0.79 -16.29
N PHE A 24 -17.45 0.84 -16.94
CA PHE A 24 -16.22 1.46 -16.43
C PHE A 24 -15.91 2.70 -17.27
N ASN A 25 -16.33 3.88 -16.79
CA ASN A 25 -16.18 5.14 -17.51
C ASN A 25 -16.06 6.33 -16.55
N ASP A 26 -15.68 7.49 -17.10
CA ASP A 26 -15.50 8.74 -16.35
C ASP A 26 -16.74 9.18 -15.58
N HIS A 27 -17.94 8.91 -16.12
CA HIS A 27 -19.19 9.22 -15.44
C HIS A 27 -19.28 8.49 -14.09
N SER A 28 -18.91 7.20 -14.07
CA SER A 28 -18.88 6.38 -12.86
C SER A 28 -17.87 6.94 -11.83
N LEU A 29 -16.72 7.44 -12.29
CA LEU A 29 -15.73 8.07 -11.43
C LEU A 29 -16.22 9.39 -10.82
N ARG A 30 -16.88 10.24 -11.61
CA ARG A 30 -17.45 11.51 -11.13
C ARG A 30 -18.52 11.28 -10.05
N ILE A 31 -19.30 10.21 -10.17
CA ILE A 31 -20.25 9.83 -9.12
C ILE A 31 -19.50 9.46 -7.84
N LEU A 32 -18.43 8.68 -7.94
CA LEU A 32 -17.60 8.32 -6.78
C LEU A 32 -17.02 9.56 -6.11
N GLU A 33 -16.48 10.51 -6.87
CA GLU A 33 -15.98 11.80 -6.35
C GLU A 33 -17.07 12.59 -5.64
N SER A 34 -18.26 12.71 -6.25
CA SER A 34 -19.42 13.41 -5.65
C SER A 34 -19.85 12.77 -4.33
N VAL A 35 -19.86 11.44 -4.25
CA VAL A 35 -20.19 10.69 -3.02
C VAL A 35 -19.19 10.99 -1.91
N LEU A 36 -17.91 11.17 -2.26
CA LEU A 36 -16.82 11.41 -1.30
C LEU A 36 -16.63 12.88 -0.91
N ALA A 37 -17.27 13.81 -1.60
CA ALA A 37 -17.26 15.24 -1.29
C ALA A 37 -18.19 15.63 -0.11
N SER A 38 -18.83 14.66 0.55
CA SER A 38 -19.72 14.88 1.70
C SER A 38 -18.99 15.46 2.92
N LYS A 39 -19.66 16.35 3.66
CA LYS A 39 -19.08 17.12 4.78
C LYS A 39 -19.03 16.39 6.12
N ASP A 40 -19.75 15.29 6.31
CA ASP A 40 -19.75 14.56 7.57
C ASP A 40 -18.61 13.54 7.64
N VAL A 41 -17.59 13.85 8.43
CA VAL A 41 -16.33 13.09 8.53
C VAL A 41 -16.55 11.67 9.09
N LYS A 42 -17.48 11.46 10.02
CA LYS A 42 -17.69 10.14 10.66
C LYS A 42 -18.43 9.18 9.75
N SER A 43 -19.48 9.64 9.06
CA SER A 43 -20.13 8.80 8.04
C SER A 43 -19.24 8.59 6.82
N LEU A 44 -18.39 9.56 6.48
CA LEU A 44 -17.48 9.47 5.34
C LEU A 44 -16.38 8.41 5.51
N SER A 45 -15.85 8.21 6.72
CA SER A 45 -14.83 7.16 6.95
C SER A 45 -15.42 5.75 6.79
N GLN A 46 -16.61 5.52 7.35
CA GLN A 46 -17.34 4.25 7.20
C GLN A 46 -17.79 4.03 5.75
N LEU A 47 -18.19 5.10 5.06
CA LEU A 47 -18.54 5.04 3.65
C LEU A 47 -17.31 4.68 2.80
N ARG A 48 -16.16 5.32 3.05
CA ARG A 48 -14.89 5.01 2.38
C ARG A 48 -14.48 3.57 2.59
N SER A 49 -14.56 3.04 3.81
CA SER A 49 -14.21 1.64 4.07
C SER A 49 -15.12 0.67 3.31
N THR A 50 -16.43 0.94 3.31
CA THR A 50 -17.42 0.13 2.60
C THR A 50 -17.21 0.17 1.08
N LEU A 51 -17.01 1.35 0.51
CA LEU A 51 -16.74 1.52 -0.92
C LEU A 51 -15.40 0.91 -1.31
N LYS A 52 -14.36 1.07 -0.49
CA LYS A 52 -13.06 0.43 -0.71
C LYS A 52 -13.19 -1.08 -0.81
N GLN A 53 -13.91 -1.72 0.11
CA GLN A 53 -14.14 -3.17 0.06
C GLN A 53 -14.93 -3.58 -1.21
N PHE A 54 -15.96 -2.82 -1.56
CA PHE A 54 -16.75 -3.06 -2.78
C PHE A 54 -15.92 -2.93 -4.06
N ILE A 55 -15.13 -1.86 -4.20
CA ILE A 55 -14.29 -1.63 -5.39
C ILE A 55 -13.20 -2.70 -5.47
N ARG A 56 -12.62 -3.14 -4.34
CA ARG A 56 -11.68 -4.27 -4.31
C ARG A 56 -12.31 -5.59 -4.79
N SER A 57 -13.54 -5.90 -4.38
CA SER A 57 -14.21 -7.12 -4.86
C SER A 57 -14.54 -7.04 -6.35
N GLU A 58 -15.05 -5.90 -6.79
CA GLU A 58 -15.44 -5.70 -8.18
C GLU A 58 -14.25 -5.60 -9.13
N SER A 59 -13.12 -5.03 -8.70
CA SER A 59 -11.90 -5.00 -9.50
C SER A 59 -11.38 -6.41 -9.75
N LEU A 60 -11.35 -7.28 -8.74
CA LEU A 60 -10.96 -8.68 -8.89
C LEU A 60 -11.91 -9.44 -9.83
N SER A 61 -13.22 -9.21 -9.71
CA SER A 61 -14.22 -9.78 -10.60
C SER A 61 -14.01 -9.31 -12.06
N ALA A 62 -13.78 -8.01 -12.24
CA ALA A 62 -13.53 -7.41 -13.55
C ALA A 62 -12.25 -7.95 -14.20
N ILE A 63 -11.15 -8.05 -13.46
CA ILE A 63 -9.86 -8.58 -13.96
C ILE A 63 -10.02 -10.01 -14.51
N ARG A 64 -10.76 -10.87 -13.79
CA ARG A 64 -11.06 -12.22 -14.27
C ARG A 64 -11.90 -12.19 -15.55
N HIS A 65 -12.91 -11.31 -15.60
CA HIS A 65 -13.80 -11.19 -16.74
C HIS A 65 -13.12 -10.63 -18.00
N ILE A 66 -12.11 -9.77 -17.86
CA ILE A 66 -11.37 -9.20 -18.99
C ILE A 66 -10.18 -10.06 -19.44
N ALA A 67 -9.88 -11.19 -18.79
CA ALA A 67 -8.70 -12.00 -19.08
C ALA A 67 -8.62 -12.46 -20.56
N SER A 68 -9.76 -12.75 -21.19
CA SER A 68 -9.87 -13.14 -22.60
C SER A 68 -10.10 -11.97 -23.57
N LYS A 69 -10.23 -10.74 -23.07
CA LYS A 69 -10.50 -9.55 -23.89
C LYS A 69 -9.25 -8.99 -24.56
N SER A 70 -9.47 -8.04 -25.47
CA SER A 70 -8.41 -7.29 -26.15
C SER A 70 -7.52 -6.53 -25.15
N VAL A 71 -6.31 -6.19 -25.58
CA VAL A 71 -5.36 -5.43 -24.75
C VAL A 71 -5.96 -4.06 -24.37
N ASP A 72 -6.60 -3.37 -25.31
CA ASP A 72 -7.22 -2.06 -25.08
C ASP A 72 -8.28 -2.15 -23.98
N GLN A 73 -9.20 -3.12 -24.06
CA GLN A 73 -10.24 -3.32 -23.05
C GLN A 73 -9.64 -3.68 -21.68
N LYS A 74 -8.55 -4.44 -21.64
CA LYS A 74 -7.83 -4.74 -20.40
C LYS A 74 -7.27 -3.47 -19.79
N LEU A 75 -6.57 -2.66 -20.58
CA LEU A 75 -5.95 -1.42 -20.12
C LEU A 75 -6.98 -0.39 -19.68
N SER A 76 -8.06 -0.16 -20.45
CA SER A 76 -9.13 0.77 -20.04
C SER A 76 -9.81 0.34 -18.74
N THR A 77 -9.99 -0.97 -18.52
CA THR A 77 -10.55 -1.48 -17.26
C THR A 77 -9.57 -1.26 -16.10
N LEU A 78 -8.28 -1.56 -16.29
CA LEU A 78 -7.27 -1.33 -15.26
C LEU A 78 -7.16 0.15 -14.91
N GLU A 79 -7.11 1.03 -15.92
CA GLU A 79 -7.05 2.48 -15.75
C GLU A 79 -8.23 3.01 -14.94
N PHE A 80 -9.45 2.56 -15.27
CA PHE A 80 -10.65 2.90 -14.50
C PHE A 80 -10.48 2.57 -12.99
N PHE A 81 -10.02 1.36 -12.67
CA PHE A 81 -9.86 0.96 -11.27
C PHE A 81 -8.67 1.65 -10.59
N VAL A 82 -7.58 1.94 -11.30
CA VAL A 82 -6.48 2.76 -10.78
C VAL A 82 -7.01 4.13 -10.34
N GLN A 83 -7.81 4.79 -11.19
CA GLN A 83 -8.41 6.09 -10.86
C GLN A 83 -9.41 5.97 -9.70
N ALA A 84 -10.27 4.94 -9.70
CA ALA A 84 -11.21 4.70 -8.61
C ALA A 84 -10.50 4.48 -7.26
N PHE A 85 -9.39 3.74 -7.24
CA PHE A 85 -8.59 3.53 -6.05
C PHE A 85 -7.83 4.79 -5.60
N ALA A 86 -7.39 5.62 -6.54
CA ALA A 86 -6.83 6.93 -6.21
C ALA A 86 -7.88 7.83 -5.53
N ILE A 87 -9.09 7.90 -6.09
CA ILE A 87 -10.20 8.70 -5.54
C ILE A 87 -10.61 8.24 -4.13
N ILE A 88 -10.70 6.92 -3.89
CA ILE A 88 -11.08 6.38 -2.57
C ILE A 88 -9.92 6.43 -1.55
N GLY A 89 -8.69 6.71 -1.99
CA GLY A 89 -7.49 6.73 -1.14
C GLY A 89 -6.94 5.35 -0.81
N ASP A 90 -7.18 4.35 -1.67
CA ASP A 90 -6.63 3.01 -1.52
C ASP A 90 -5.33 2.84 -2.30
N ILE A 91 -4.26 3.40 -1.74
CA ILE A 91 -2.94 3.48 -2.36
C ILE A 91 -2.39 2.11 -2.77
N GLU A 92 -2.54 1.10 -1.92
CA GLU A 92 -2.06 -0.26 -2.18
C GLU A 92 -2.69 -0.86 -3.45
N SER A 93 -4.03 -0.80 -3.55
CA SER A 93 -4.74 -1.34 -4.72
C SER A 93 -4.52 -0.48 -5.97
N CYS A 94 -4.36 0.83 -5.81
CA CYS A 94 -4.00 1.75 -6.89
C CYS A 94 -2.62 1.38 -7.50
N LEU A 95 -1.58 1.29 -6.67
CA LEU A 95 -0.23 0.96 -7.12
C LEU A 95 -0.13 -0.46 -7.66
N ALA A 96 -0.83 -1.42 -7.06
CA ALA A 96 -0.88 -2.79 -7.56
C ALA A 96 -1.44 -2.85 -9.00
N LEU A 97 -2.59 -2.23 -9.26
CA LEU A 97 -3.16 -2.25 -10.62
C LEU A 97 -2.35 -1.42 -11.62
N ARG A 98 -1.74 -0.31 -11.17
CA ARG A 98 -0.83 0.46 -12.01
C ARG A 98 0.38 -0.37 -12.42
N TYR A 99 0.97 -1.12 -11.49
CA TYR A 99 2.04 -2.06 -11.79
C TYR A 99 1.62 -3.10 -12.84
N GLU A 100 0.47 -3.75 -12.64
CA GLU A 100 -0.05 -4.75 -13.59
C GLU A 100 -0.30 -4.16 -14.99
N ALA A 101 -0.81 -2.93 -15.07
CA ALA A 101 -1.02 -2.25 -16.34
C ALA A 101 0.31 -1.96 -17.07
N LEU A 102 1.34 -1.51 -16.34
CA LEU A 102 2.68 -1.27 -16.89
C LEU A 102 3.32 -2.58 -17.37
N VAL A 103 3.25 -3.65 -16.58
CA VAL A 103 3.77 -4.97 -16.97
C VAL A 103 3.04 -5.53 -18.19
N LEU A 104 1.71 -5.40 -18.25
CA LEU A 104 0.92 -5.83 -19.39
C LEU A 104 1.34 -5.09 -20.67
N ARG A 105 1.47 -3.77 -20.59
CA ARG A 105 1.96 -2.91 -21.68
C ARG A 105 3.35 -3.32 -22.14
N GLU A 106 4.27 -3.49 -21.20
CA GLU A 106 5.64 -3.91 -21.47
C GLU A 106 5.69 -5.25 -22.21
N HIS A 107 4.93 -6.23 -21.73
CA HIS A 107 4.85 -7.56 -22.36
C HIS A 107 4.25 -7.51 -23.78
N LYS A 108 3.24 -6.67 -24.00
CA LYS A 108 2.57 -6.53 -25.30
C LYS A 108 3.30 -5.62 -26.27
N SER A 109 4.25 -4.81 -25.80
CA SER A 109 5.08 -3.92 -26.62
C SER A 109 5.91 -4.66 -27.68
N GLN A 110 6.23 -5.94 -27.42
CA GLN A 110 6.94 -6.82 -28.37
C GLN A 110 6.18 -7.00 -29.69
N ILE A 111 4.85 -6.91 -29.65
CA ILE A 111 3.97 -7.05 -30.83
C ILE A 111 3.44 -5.68 -31.26
N GLN A 112 3.16 -4.79 -30.30
CA GLN A 112 2.52 -3.49 -30.52
C GLN A 112 3.37 -2.39 -29.91
N GLN A 113 4.25 -1.78 -30.70
CA GLN A 113 5.25 -0.80 -30.22
C GLN A 113 4.64 0.40 -29.46
N TRP A 114 3.43 0.84 -29.82
CA TRP A 114 2.75 1.95 -29.13
C TRP A 114 2.42 1.67 -27.66
N LEU A 115 2.45 0.40 -27.23
CA LEU A 115 2.29 0.00 -25.83
C LEU A 115 3.57 0.12 -25.01
N GLN A 116 4.71 0.41 -25.64
CA GLN A 116 5.99 0.53 -24.95
C GLN A 116 5.89 1.48 -23.76
N VAL A 117 6.44 1.05 -22.62
CA VAL A 117 6.51 1.86 -21.40
C VAL A 117 7.83 2.61 -21.42
N SER A 118 7.79 3.92 -21.14
CA SER A 118 9.01 4.72 -21.14
C SER A 118 9.82 4.54 -19.85
N PRO A 119 11.14 4.76 -19.86
CA PRO A 119 11.94 4.77 -18.64
C PRO A 119 11.40 5.75 -17.57
N VAL A 120 10.91 6.92 -18.02
CA VAL A 120 10.33 7.95 -17.15
C VAL A 120 9.04 7.48 -16.50
N GLU A 121 8.20 6.73 -17.22
CA GLU A 121 6.96 6.18 -16.66
C GLU A 121 7.25 5.14 -15.56
N TRP A 122 8.23 4.26 -15.78
CA TRP A 122 8.70 3.32 -14.76
C TRP A 122 9.35 4.02 -13.56
N LEU A 123 10.15 5.07 -13.81
CA LEU A 123 10.77 5.86 -12.75
C LEU A 123 9.73 6.56 -11.88
N ASN A 124 8.73 7.21 -12.48
CA ASN A 124 7.62 7.84 -11.74
C ASN A 124 6.88 6.82 -10.86
N PHE A 125 6.64 5.61 -11.38
CA PHE A 125 6.04 4.54 -10.59
C PHE A 125 6.96 4.05 -9.45
N ALA A 126 8.27 3.97 -9.70
CA ALA A 126 9.25 3.59 -8.69
C ALA A 126 9.32 4.60 -7.54
N GLU A 127 9.29 5.90 -7.84
CA GLU A 127 9.24 6.99 -6.86
C GLU A 127 7.97 6.93 -6.01
N GLN A 128 6.81 6.82 -6.66
CA GLN A 128 5.53 6.66 -5.94
C GLN A 128 5.52 5.41 -5.04
N SER A 129 6.11 4.31 -5.51
CA SER A 129 6.23 3.08 -4.72
C SER A 129 7.17 3.25 -3.51
N LEU A 130 8.29 3.98 -3.70
CA LEU A 130 9.23 4.29 -2.63
C LEU A 130 8.58 5.14 -1.54
N ASP A 131 7.91 6.22 -1.95
CA ASP A 131 7.23 7.17 -1.05
C ASP A 131 6.16 6.46 -0.20
N ASN A 132 5.52 5.44 -0.76
CA ASN A 132 4.52 4.62 -0.08
C ASN A 132 5.09 3.37 0.59
N CYS A 133 6.41 3.31 0.77
CA CYS A 133 7.13 2.25 1.48
C CYS A 133 7.06 0.84 0.84
N PHE A 134 6.70 0.73 -0.44
CA PHE A 134 6.71 -0.51 -1.22
C PHE A 134 8.09 -0.74 -1.86
N TYR A 135 9.11 -0.92 -1.03
CA TYR A 135 10.51 -0.90 -1.44
C TYR A 135 10.88 -1.97 -2.48
N ALA A 136 10.45 -3.22 -2.29
CA ALA A 136 10.72 -4.30 -3.25
C ALA A 136 10.14 -4.00 -4.64
N ILE A 137 8.92 -3.43 -4.67
CA ILE A 137 8.23 -3.06 -5.91
C ILE A 137 8.91 -1.86 -6.57
N SER A 138 9.33 -0.87 -5.77
CA SER A 138 10.12 0.28 -6.24
C SER A 138 11.42 -0.17 -6.89
N ALA A 139 12.19 -1.04 -6.24
CA ALA A 139 13.43 -1.58 -6.80
C ALA A 139 13.20 -2.34 -8.12
N LYS A 140 12.14 -3.17 -8.18
CA LYS A 140 11.77 -3.89 -9.40
C LYS A 140 11.34 -2.95 -10.54
N ALA A 141 10.66 -1.85 -10.23
CA ALA A 141 10.31 -0.82 -11.21
C ALA A 141 11.56 -0.10 -11.76
N CYS A 142 12.57 0.13 -10.91
CA CYS A 142 13.87 0.63 -11.37
C CYS A 142 14.55 -0.35 -12.35
N ASP A 143 14.45 -1.66 -12.13
CA ASP A 143 14.99 -2.65 -13.07
C ASP A 143 14.32 -2.58 -14.45
N TYR A 144 12.99 -2.38 -14.48
CA TYR A 144 12.27 -2.15 -15.73
C TYR A 144 12.70 -0.83 -16.40
N ALA A 145 12.87 0.26 -15.63
CA ALA A 145 13.30 1.54 -16.16
C ALA A 145 14.69 1.45 -16.83
N LEU A 146 15.65 0.78 -16.19
CA LEU A 146 16.99 0.52 -16.75
C LEU A 146 16.92 -0.34 -18.02
N SER A 147 16.08 -1.37 -18.02
CA SER A 147 15.87 -2.23 -19.20
C SER A 147 15.26 -1.48 -20.38
N CYS A 148 14.45 -0.44 -20.12
CA CYS A 148 13.93 0.44 -21.16
C CYS A 148 15.04 1.33 -21.74
N LEU A 149 15.92 1.88 -20.91
CA LEU A 149 17.06 2.71 -21.37
C LEU A 149 18.01 1.91 -22.25
N GLN A 150 18.38 0.69 -21.84
CA GLN A 150 19.26 -0.18 -22.61
C GLN A 150 18.71 -0.49 -24.01
N ARG A 151 17.38 -0.71 -24.13
CA ARG A 151 16.75 -0.88 -25.45
C ARG A 151 16.85 0.36 -26.32
N ASN A 152 16.70 1.54 -25.74
CA ASN A 152 16.79 2.80 -26.47
C ASN A 152 18.23 3.10 -26.93
N GLU A 153 19.24 2.73 -26.15
CA GLU A 153 20.66 2.86 -26.54
C GLU A 153 20.99 1.99 -27.76
N ILE A 154 20.51 0.74 -27.77
CA ILE A 154 20.68 -0.20 -28.90
C ILE A 154 20.00 0.33 -30.17
N ALA A 155 18.91 1.11 -30.03
CA ALA A 155 18.18 1.69 -31.14
C ALA A 155 18.86 2.93 -31.78
N GLY A 156 20.02 3.36 -31.26
CA GLY A 156 20.84 4.42 -31.85
C GLY A 156 20.45 5.84 -31.41
N ALA A 157 20.65 6.15 -30.13
CA ALA A 157 20.36 7.47 -29.54
C ALA A 157 21.31 8.58 -30.03
N LYS A 158 20.79 9.81 -30.13
CA LYS A 158 21.58 11.01 -30.48
C LYS A 158 22.42 11.48 -29.29
N THR A 159 23.46 12.29 -29.53
CA THR A 159 24.38 12.78 -28.49
C THR A 159 23.70 13.48 -27.31
N ASP A 160 22.68 14.31 -27.56
CA ASP A 160 21.92 14.98 -26.49
C ASP A 160 21.04 14.00 -25.69
N GLU A 161 20.51 12.95 -26.33
CA GLU A 161 19.73 11.90 -25.67
C GLU A 161 20.60 11.03 -24.77
N LEU A 162 21.90 10.88 -25.09
CA LEU A 162 22.85 10.15 -24.24
C LEU A 162 23.08 10.85 -22.90
N TYR A 163 23.15 12.19 -22.88
CA TYR A 163 23.32 12.95 -21.63
C TYR A 163 22.07 12.86 -20.74
N GLU A 164 20.88 13.01 -21.31
CA GLU A 164 19.62 12.85 -20.57
C GLU A 164 19.44 11.41 -20.06
N ASN A 165 19.82 10.40 -20.85
CA ASN A 165 19.81 9.01 -20.41
C ASN A 165 20.79 8.76 -19.25
N LEU A 166 21.95 9.43 -19.24
CA LEU A 166 22.90 9.36 -18.14
C LEU A 166 22.29 9.92 -16.85
N LEU A 167 21.70 11.12 -16.91
CA LEU A 167 21.01 11.73 -15.76
C LEU A 167 19.85 10.86 -15.24
N LEU A 168 19.05 10.29 -16.15
CA LEU A 168 17.99 9.35 -15.80
C LEU A 168 18.55 8.09 -15.14
N THR A 169 19.65 7.54 -15.65
CA THR A 169 20.31 6.36 -15.09
C THR A 169 20.81 6.60 -13.66
N GLU A 170 21.42 7.77 -13.41
CA GLU A 170 21.84 8.17 -12.07
C GLU A 170 20.66 8.28 -11.11
N ARG A 171 19.56 8.90 -11.55
CA ARG A 171 18.34 9.04 -10.74
C ARG A 171 17.71 7.68 -10.45
N ILE A 172 17.57 6.81 -11.44
CA ILE A 172 17.05 5.45 -11.26
C ILE A 172 17.92 4.67 -10.27
N SER A 173 19.25 4.75 -10.40
CA SER A 173 20.20 4.07 -9.51
C SER A 173 20.09 4.57 -8.08
N LYS A 174 19.91 5.89 -7.87
CA LYS A 174 19.68 6.47 -6.56
C LYS A 174 18.40 5.94 -5.90
N ILE A 175 17.28 5.96 -6.61
CA ILE A 175 15.99 5.44 -6.12
C ILE A 175 16.11 3.95 -5.78
N LYS A 176 16.71 3.15 -6.66
CA LYS A 176 16.93 1.72 -6.44
C LYS A 176 17.76 1.45 -5.19
N ASN A 177 18.87 2.15 -5.00
CA ASN A 177 19.72 2.01 -3.81
C ASN A 177 18.98 2.40 -2.53
N CYS A 178 18.18 3.46 -2.56
CA CYS A 178 17.32 3.86 -1.44
C CYS A 178 16.29 2.77 -1.10
N ALA A 179 15.63 2.20 -2.11
CA ALA A 179 14.67 1.12 -1.94
C ALA A 179 15.33 -0.12 -1.31
N LEU A 180 16.45 -0.60 -1.88
CA LEU A 180 17.17 -1.77 -1.39
C LEU A 180 17.70 -1.59 0.04
N THR A 181 18.23 -0.41 0.36
CA THR A 181 18.69 -0.09 1.73
C THR A 181 17.52 -0.11 2.72
N SER A 182 16.39 0.48 2.33
CA SER A 182 15.19 0.53 3.16
C SER A 182 14.58 -0.86 3.37
N GLU A 183 14.58 -1.70 2.34
CA GLU A 183 14.15 -3.10 2.42
C GLU A 183 15.07 -3.92 3.33
N ALA A 184 16.38 -3.82 3.16
CA ALA A 184 17.37 -4.52 3.99
C ALA A 184 17.23 -4.14 5.48
N SER A 185 16.95 -2.87 5.77
CA SER A 185 16.72 -2.37 7.13
C SER A 185 15.49 -2.99 7.80
N ARG A 186 14.51 -3.42 7.02
CA ARG A 186 13.29 -4.10 7.50
C ARG A 186 13.43 -5.61 7.65
N SER A 187 14.59 -6.18 7.33
CA SER A 187 14.83 -7.61 7.56
C SER A 187 14.76 -7.95 9.05
N VAL A 188 14.28 -9.15 9.37
CA VAL A 188 14.19 -9.64 10.77
C VAL A 188 15.56 -9.59 11.45
N GLN A 189 16.63 -9.87 10.71
CA GLN A 189 18.01 -9.81 11.21
C GLN A 189 18.41 -8.38 11.56
N ALA A 190 18.17 -7.41 10.67
CA ALA A 190 18.47 -6.00 10.92
C ALA A 190 17.66 -5.45 12.11
N GLN A 191 16.37 -5.77 12.18
CA GLN A 191 15.50 -5.38 13.29
C GLN A 191 15.91 -6.03 14.62
N ALA A 192 16.31 -7.30 14.60
CA ALA A 192 16.82 -7.99 15.78
C ALA A 192 18.14 -7.38 16.27
N ALA A 193 19.06 -7.06 15.35
CA ALA A 193 20.31 -6.40 15.68
C ALA A 193 20.08 -5.01 16.29
N GLU A 194 19.17 -4.21 15.71
CA GLU A 194 18.81 -2.89 16.23
C GLU A 194 18.15 -2.98 17.61
N TYR A 195 17.25 -3.95 17.81
CA TYR A 195 16.63 -4.22 19.10
C TYR A 195 17.66 -4.59 20.17
N LEU A 196 18.62 -5.48 19.85
CA LEU A 196 19.71 -5.85 20.75
C LEU A 196 20.60 -4.65 21.08
N ARG A 197 20.91 -3.79 20.10
CA ARG A 197 21.68 -2.56 20.32
C ARG A 197 20.96 -1.62 21.29
N LYS A 198 19.69 -1.31 21.04
CA LYS A 198 18.85 -0.47 21.94
C LYS A 198 18.71 -1.08 23.33
N ARG A 199 18.61 -2.41 23.44
CA ARG A 199 18.59 -3.10 24.73
C ARG A 199 19.92 -2.94 25.48
N SER A 200 21.04 -3.06 24.78
CA SER A 200 22.37 -2.88 25.36
C SER A 200 22.60 -1.44 25.85
N GLU A 201 22.15 -0.43 25.09
CA GLU A 201 22.20 0.99 25.46
C GLU A 201 21.34 1.28 26.69
N LYS A 202 20.11 0.73 26.75
CA LYS A 202 19.23 0.85 27.94
C LYS A 202 19.80 0.19 29.19
N CYS A 203 20.52 -0.93 29.04
CA CYS A 203 21.20 -1.57 30.16
C CYS A 203 22.42 -0.76 30.65
N LYS A 204 23.11 -0.05 29.75
CA LYS A 204 24.23 0.85 30.12
C LYS A 204 23.77 2.16 30.77
N ALA A 205 22.53 2.59 30.54
CA ALA A 205 21.96 3.82 31.10
C ALA A 205 21.36 3.66 32.50
N GLN A 206 21.35 2.45 33.09
CA GLN A 206 20.93 2.27 34.48
C GLN A 206 22.12 2.61 35.41
N PRO A 207 21.90 3.43 36.48
CA PRO A 207 22.95 3.69 37.46
C PRO A 207 23.39 2.35 38.07
N PRO A 208 24.67 2.21 38.50
CA PRO A 208 25.16 0.97 39.07
C PRO A 208 24.27 0.62 40.26
N ILE A 209 23.49 -0.45 40.10
CA ILE A 209 22.68 -1.01 41.17
C ILE A 209 23.66 -1.36 42.27
N ARG A 210 23.64 -0.60 43.38
CA ARG A 210 24.27 -1.03 44.64
C ARG A 210 23.77 -2.45 44.87
N LYS A 211 24.69 -3.43 44.89
CA LYS A 211 24.41 -4.85 45.10
C LYS A 211 23.63 -4.99 46.41
N THR A 212 22.31 -4.94 46.35
CA THR A 212 21.46 -5.42 47.41
C THR A 212 21.57 -6.94 47.38
N ALA A 213 21.76 -7.54 48.56
CA ALA A 213 22.01 -8.97 48.71
C ALA A 213 21.04 -9.79 47.86
N PRO A 214 21.47 -10.91 47.24
CA PRO A 214 20.61 -11.73 46.40
C PRO A 214 19.35 -12.08 47.17
N CYS A 215 18.19 -11.59 46.70
CA CYS A 215 16.91 -12.02 47.25
C CYS A 215 16.82 -13.53 47.08
N ALA A 216 16.64 -14.26 48.18
CA ALA A 216 16.49 -15.70 48.17
C ALA A 216 15.51 -16.15 47.07
N ALA A 217 15.81 -17.26 46.39
CA ALA A 217 15.02 -17.77 45.27
C ALA A 217 13.52 -17.92 45.63
N SER A 218 13.22 -18.21 46.90
CA SER A 218 11.86 -18.25 47.46
C SER A 218 11.12 -16.91 47.35
N THR A 219 11.80 -15.79 47.55
CA THR A 219 11.23 -14.44 47.43
C THR A 219 10.90 -14.11 45.98
N LEU A 220 11.79 -14.47 45.05
CA LEU A 220 11.56 -14.30 43.61
C LEU A 220 10.39 -15.17 43.12
N TYR A 221 10.33 -16.42 43.58
CA TYR A 221 9.23 -17.34 43.28
C TYR A 221 7.88 -16.79 43.77
N ARG A 222 7.79 -16.38 45.04
CA ARG A 222 6.58 -15.78 45.62
C ARG A 222 6.16 -14.52 44.88
N LYS A 223 7.12 -13.66 44.50
CA LYS A 223 6.85 -12.44 43.73
C LYS A 223 6.32 -12.76 42.32
N GLY A 224 6.84 -13.81 41.69
CA GLY A 224 6.35 -14.33 40.41
C GLY A 224 4.91 -14.86 40.48
N ILE A 225 4.60 -15.65 41.52
CA ILE A 225 3.24 -16.13 41.80
C ILE A 225 2.28 -14.95 42.01
N LYS A 226 2.66 -13.98 42.84
CA LYS A 226 1.83 -12.78 43.11
C LYS A 226 1.51 -12.02 41.83
N LYS A 227 2.53 -11.72 41.02
CA LYS A 227 2.36 -11.00 39.75
C LYS A 227 1.47 -11.77 38.74
N ARG A 228 1.55 -13.10 38.73
CA ARG A 228 0.69 -13.95 37.89
C ARG A 228 -0.77 -13.91 38.37
N ASN A 229 -0.99 -13.92 39.69
CA ASN A 229 -2.32 -13.84 40.28
C ASN A 229 -2.96 -12.46 40.04
N ASP A 230 -2.20 -11.37 40.20
CA ASP A 230 -2.67 -10.01 39.94
C ASP A 230 -3.16 -9.86 38.48
N ARG A 231 -2.41 -10.41 37.52
CA ARG A 231 -2.83 -10.43 36.11
C ARG A 231 -4.11 -11.23 35.88
N LYS A 232 -4.24 -12.40 36.50
CA LYS A 232 -5.47 -13.20 36.41
C LYS A 232 -6.67 -12.49 37.04
N LEU A 233 -6.46 -11.75 38.13
CA LEU A 233 -7.50 -10.97 38.78
C LEU A 233 -7.98 -9.82 37.88
N GLN A 234 -7.05 -9.07 37.29
CA GLN A 234 -7.37 -8.00 36.32
C GLN A 234 -8.16 -8.53 35.13
N VAL A 235 -7.76 -9.68 34.57
CA VAL A 235 -8.50 -10.33 33.46
C VAL A 235 -9.92 -10.71 33.89
N ARG A 236 -10.11 -11.27 35.10
CA ARG A 236 -11.45 -11.61 35.61
C ARG A 236 -12.32 -10.39 35.89
N GLN A 237 -11.73 -9.29 36.36
CA GLN A 237 -12.43 -8.02 36.58
C GLN A 237 -12.86 -7.37 35.26
N MET A 238 -11.99 -7.39 34.25
CA MET A 238 -12.32 -6.96 32.88
C MET A 238 -13.47 -7.78 32.28
N VAL A 239 -13.48 -9.11 32.48
CA VAL A 239 -14.55 -9.99 31.99
C VAL A 239 -15.88 -9.75 32.71
N LYS A 240 -15.89 -9.42 34.00
CA LYS A 240 -17.12 -9.08 34.74
C LYS A 240 -17.73 -7.75 34.30
N LEU A 241 -16.92 -6.75 33.97
CA LEU A 241 -17.38 -5.45 33.48
C LEU A 241 -18.01 -5.54 32.07
N CYS A 242 -17.62 -6.54 31.27
CA CYS A 242 -18.16 -6.77 29.93
C CYS A 242 -19.39 -7.71 29.91
N GLY A 243 -19.78 -8.27 31.07
CA GLY A 243 -20.90 -9.20 31.22
C GLY A 243 -22.11 -8.65 31.99
N SER A 244 -22.11 -7.36 32.34
CA SER A 244 -23.18 -6.69 33.09
C SER A 244 -23.92 -5.61 32.28
N GLU A 245 -23.99 -5.78 30.95
CA GLU A 245 -24.89 -5.04 30.05
C GLU A 245 -25.82 -6.02 29.31
N SER A 246 -26.46 -6.92 30.05
CA SER A 246 -27.57 -7.72 29.53
C SER A 246 -28.44 -8.22 30.67
N VAL A 247 -29.23 -7.31 31.25
CA VAL A 247 -30.64 -7.49 31.63
C VAL A 247 -31.34 -6.15 31.42
#